data_AF-A0A535X911-F1
#
_entry.id   AF-A0A535X911-F1
#
_cell.length_a   1.000
_cell.length_b   1.000
_cell.length_c   1.000
_cell.angle_alpha   90.00
_cell.angle_beta   90.00
_cell.angle_gamma   90.00
#
_symmetry.space_group_name_H-M   'P 1'
#
loop_
_entity.id
_entity.type
_entity.pdbx_description
1 polymer ?
#
loop_
_entity_poly.entity_id
_entity_poly.type
_entity_poly.pdbx_seq_one_letter_code
_entity_poly.pdbx_strand_id
1 'polypeptide(L)' 'MRCRPLFSAKVSYVVITTRFELGAPVEAAWAYLLDVQKIAHCVPGASLTEVVDDKTYAGKVEVKL' A
#
# COMPACT_ATOMS: atom_id res chain seq x y z
N MET A 1 -35.41 12.67 17.52
CA MET A 1 -33.99 12.93 17.21
C MET A 1 -33.14 11.92 17.96
N ARG A 2 -32.63 10.87 17.30
CA ARG A 2 -31.67 9.93 17.90
C ARG A 2 -30.28 10.26 17.34
N CYS A 3 -29.43 10.90 18.13
CA CYS A 3 -28.01 11.03 17.82
C CYS A 3 -27.40 9.62 17.79
N ARG A 4 -27.02 9.16 16.60
CA ARG A 4 -26.23 7.94 16.43
C ARG A 4 -24.86 8.22 17.06
N PRO A 5 -24.36 7.38 18.00
CA PRO A 5 -23.05 7.61 18.56
C PRO A 5 -22.03 7.50 17.42
N LEU A 6 -21.16 8.50 17.31
CA LEU A 6 -19.93 8.41 16.53
C LEU A 6 -19.16 7.22 17.09
N PHE A 7 -19.24 6.08 16.40
CA PHE A 7 -18.35 4.95 16.63
C PHE A 7 -16.94 5.46 16.40
N SER A 8 -16.22 5.68 17.50
CA SER A 8 -14.78 5.91 17.50
C SER A 8 -14.14 4.63 16.97
N ALA A 9 -13.90 4.60 15.66
CA ALA A 9 -13.12 3.54 15.03
C ALA A 9 -11.69 3.69 15.54
N LYS A 10 -11.31 2.88 16.53
CA LYS A 10 -9.92 2.72 16.95
C LYS A 10 -9.14 2.21 15.74
N VAL A 11 -8.29 3.05 15.17
CA VAL A 11 -7.35 2.65 14.13
C VAL A 11 -6.25 1.83 14.80
N SER A 12 -6.30 0.51 14.63
CA SER A 12 -5.19 -0.39 14.97
C SER A 12 -4.10 -0.21 13.92
N TYR A 13 -2.90 0.18 14.32
CA TYR A 13 -1.77 0.25 13.38
C TYR A 13 -1.16 -1.15 13.20
N VAL A 14 -1.00 -1.57 11.94
CA VAL A 14 -0.37 -2.83 11.54
C VAL A 14 0.95 -2.52 10.87
N VAL A 15 2.05 -3.11 11.37
CA VAL A 15 3.37 -3.03 10.74
C VAL A 15 3.65 -4.32 10.01
N ILE A 16 4.02 -4.21 8.74
CA ILE A 16 4.45 -5.34 7.92
C ILE A 16 5.93 -5.14 7.60
N THR A 17 6.77 -6.08 8.03
CA THR A 17 8.21 -6.08 7.77
C THR A 17 8.55 -7.27 6.89
N THR A 18 9.20 -7.01 5.76
CA THR A 18 9.64 -8.04 4.81
C THR A 18 11.13 -7.88 4.53
N ARG A 19 11.86 -8.99 4.43
CA ARG A 19 13.28 -9.02 4.05
C ARG A 19 13.50 -10.14 3.04
N PHE A 20 14.21 -9.82 1.95
CA PHE A 20 14.59 -10.76 0.91
C PHE A 20 15.88 -10.28 0.25
N GLU A 21 16.56 -11.20 -0.43
CA GLU A 21 17.77 -10.90 -1.23
C GLU A 21 17.39 -10.82 -2.70
N LEU A 22 18.07 -9.94 -3.45
CA LEU A 22 17.86 -9.75 -4.87
C LEU A 22 19.11 -10.16 -5.64
N GLY A 23 18.95 -11.07 -6.60
CA GLY A 23 20.00 -11.46 -7.56
C GLY A 23 20.12 -10.48 -8.73
N ALA A 24 20.00 -9.17 -8.48
CA ALA A 24 20.02 -8.14 -9.50
C ALA A 24 21.02 -7.02 -9.14
N PRO A 25 21.60 -6.33 -10.14
CA PRO A 25 22.37 -5.11 -9.90
C PRO A 25 21.56 -4.06 -9.12
N VAL A 26 22.24 -3.26 -8.31
CA VAL A 26 21.61 -2.29 -7.41
C VAL A 26 20.75 -1.29 -8.18
N GLU A 27 21.23 -0.83 -9.32
CA GLU A 27 20.55 0.16 -10.16
C GLU A 27 19.23 -0.39 -10.73
N ALA A 28 19.25 -1.65 -11.16
CA ALA A 28 18.08 -2.34 -11.68
C ALA A 28 17.04 -2.60 -10.58
N ALA A 29 17.49 -3.03 -9.40
CA ALA A 29 16.62 -3.22 -8.25
C ALA A 29 15.96 -1.91 -7.82
N TRP A 30 16.73 -0.82 -7.76
CA TRP A 30 16.21 0.48 -7.36
C TRP A 30 15.19 1.03 -8.35
N ALA A 31 15.47 0.91 -9.66
CA ALA A 31 14.52 1.31 -10.69
C ALA A 31 13.20 0.52 -10.62
N TYR A 32 13.25 -0.77 -10.30
CA TYR A 32 12.04 -1.59 -10.13
C TYR A 32 11.26 -1.23 -8.86
N LEU A 33 11.94 -1.05 -7.73
CA LEU A 33 11.29 -0.78 -6.44
C LEU A 33 10.62 0.60 -6.38
N LEU A 34 11.05 1.54 -7.22
CA LEU A 34 10.43 2.86 -7.35
C LEU A 34 9.24 2.90 -8.31
N ASP A 35 8.96 1.80 -9.01
CA ASP A 35 7.80 1.69 -9.89
C ASP A 35 6.57 1.22 -9.10
N VAL A 36 5.74 2.18 -8.68
CA VAL A 36 4.57 1.94 -7.84
C VAL A 36 3.59 0.95 -8.47
N GLN A 37 3.39 0.99 -9.78
CA GLN A 37 2.49 0.06 -10.47
C GLN A 37 2.99 -1.38 -10.36
N LYS A 38 4.31 -1.57 -10.44
CA LYS A 38 4.93 -2.88 -10.27
C LYS A 38 4.91 -3.35 -8.82
N ILE A 39 5.08 -2.47 -7.83
CA ILE A 39 5.20 -2.89 -6.42
C ILE A 39 3.90 -2.82 -5.61
N ALA A 40 2.82 -2.21 -6.13
CA ALA A 40 1.57 -2.03 -5.39
C ALA A 40 1.01 -3.36 -4.83
N HIS A 41 1.15 -4.45 -5.57
CA HIS A 41 0.70 -5.78 -5.16
C HIS A 41 1.46 -6.37 -3.95
N CYS A 42 2.62 -5.83 -3.59
CA CYS A 42 3.38 -6.29 -2.43
C CYS A 42 2.72 -5.87 -1.10
N VAL A 43 1.81 -4.90 -1.12
CA VAL A 43 1.00 -4.52 0.04
C VAL A 43 -0.27 -5.39 0.06
N PRO A 44 -0.54 -6.16 1.14
CA PRO A 44 -1.69 -7.06 1.18
C PRO A 44 -3.01 -6.34 0.93
N GLY A 45 -3.76 -6.83 -0.07
CA GLY A 45 -5.07 -6.29 -0.42
C GLY A 45 -5.05 -4.93 -1.12
N ALA A 46 -3.87 -4.39 -1.48
CA ALA A 46 -3.77 -3.13 -2.18
C ALA A 46 -4.09 -3.26 -3.67
N SER A 47 -4.79 -2.27 -4.20
CA SER A 47 -5.09 -2.10 -5.62
C SER A 47 -5.03 -0.61 -5.98
N LEU A 48 -4.44 -0.27 -7.12
CA LEU A 48 -4.44 1.10 -7.62
C LEU A 48 -5.78 1.38 -8.33
N THR A 49 -6.39 2.52 -8.03
CA THR A 49 -7.65 2.95 -8.63
C THR A 49 -7.42 4.04 -9.67
N GLU A 50 -6.39 4.86 -9.50
CA GLU A 50 -6.08 5.99 -10.39
C GLU A 50 -4.59 6.37 -10.29
N VAL A 51 -4.03 6.83 -11.41
CA VAL A 51 -2.73 7.53 -11.45
C VAL A 51 -3.02 9.03 -11.47
N VAL A 52 -2.66 9.73 -10.39
CA VAL A 52 -2.92 11.17 -10.24
C VAL A 52 -1.83 11.98 -10.94
N ASP A 53 -0.57 11.58 -10.73
CA ASP A 53 0.62 12.12 -11.40
C ASP A 53 1.77 11.09 -11.36
N ASP A 54 2.95 11.47 -11.84
CA ASP A 54 4.14 10.59 -11.92
C ASP A 54 4.53 9.92 -10.57
N LYS A 55 4.18 10.55 -9.45
CA LYS A 55 4.58 10.12 -8.10
C LYS A 55 3.39 9.94 -7.15
N THR A 56 2.18 10.21 -7.60
CA THR A 56 0.97 10.17 -6.78
C THR A 56 -0.07 9.21 -7.37
N TYR A 57 -0.56 8.30 -6.54
CA TYR A 57 -1.50 7.26 -6.94
C TYR A 57 -2.64 7.18 -5.93
N ALA A 58 -3.87 7.04 -6.42
CA ALA A 58 -5.00 6.67 -5.58
C ALA A 58 -5.13 5.14 -5.56
N GLY A 59 -5.46 4.58 -4.40
CA GLY A 59 -5.62 3.16 -4.25
C GLY A 59 -6.55 2.77 -3.12
N LYS A 60 -6.93 1.49 -3.11
CA LYS A 60 -7.76 0.87 -2.09
C LYS A 60 -7.01 -0.30 -1.47
N VAL A 61 -7.15 -0.48 -0.16
CA VAL A 61 -6.61 -1.61 0.58
C VAL A 61 -7.76 -2.39 1.22
N GLU A 62 -7.88 -3.67 0.88
CA GLU A 62 -8.89 -4.58 1.42
C GLU A 62 -8.22 -5.72 2.18
N VAL A 63 -8.28 -5.68 3.51
CA VAL A 63 -7.74 -6.73 4.38
C VAL A 63 -8.89 -7.37 5.14
N LYS A 64 -8.99 -8.71 5.04
CA LYS A 64 -9.81 -9.50 5.95
C LYS A 64 -8.95 -9.82 7.18
N LEU A 65 -9.39 -9.36 8.35
CA LEU A 65 -8.76 -9.62 9.65
C LEU A 65 -9.37 -10.86 10.30
#